data_AF-A0A5C6PGC9-F1
#
_entry.id   AF-A0A5C6PGC9-F1
#
_cell.length_a   1.000
_cell.length_b   1.000
_cell.length_c   1.000
_cell.angle_alpha   90.00
_cell.angle_beta   90.00
_cell.angle_gamma   90.00
#
_symmetry.space_group_name_H-M   'P 1'
#
loop_
_entity.id
_entity.type
_entity.pdbx_description
1 polymer ?
#
loop_
_entity_poly.entity_id
_entity_poly.type
_entity_poly.pdbx_seq_one_letter_code
_entity_poly.pdbx_strand_id
1 'polypeptide(L)'
;MASCGDFLLWGEFKRPHGLSWRTSCWVHGGLEVGALRRDALSILMTSELVDSRKTPSSSLGPGSTQYLLSLARVALSASVEIPELWGNPELPGQLLQHLLACPDYEVRELTLEQVLKRLLEEEEDVRRPEWLDETTQSHLTSLALCETHPRCLAKVLTVLSVLLRTSELQWSDGVRTLSQEEALLHLLALAEKSSHSEELSCAALTLVSQLVVNQLATSQGDAAVAGLRRWGELVCSCCGEERPSEVKLATAKVLVSCTGSVLSSPQLPLGLPATLSLWRSLFTLLQDEDQDVRAAAADFISTPASPLSAGVPVCPPAALQSGVGLLCRLLQQWGQVPAGAVALAQWLLGDGDAAREAAADEAPGLDEEDFLFEKGDLNLWAEPVQWVRLLHGHLGSLVETLSQDSGGAGPELEQQVRTLTCQAEAKVLSSQQALEALPELPQFSCTMEHSRLLLWHQRASLTLDVLERLRQTR
;
A
#
# COMPACT_ATOMS: atom_id res chain seq x y z
N MET A 1 13.75 -18.27 46.31
CA MET A 1 14.28 -18.59 44.97
C MET A 1 13.16 -18.36 43.96
N ALA A 2 13.06 -17.12 43.49
CA ALA A 2 12.34 -16.62 42.32
C ALA A 2 12.52 -15.10 42.30
N SER A 3 12.59 -14.55 41.09
CA SER A 3 12.83 -13.17 40.68
C SER A 3 11.70 -12.19 41.03
N CYS A 4 12.07 -10.94 41.33
CA CYS A 4 11.38 -9.64 41.14
C CYS A 4 12.34 -8.60 41.75
N GLY A 5 12.64 -7.42 41.20
CA GLY A 5 12.10 -6.62 40.11
C GLY A 5 12.67 -5.19 40.30
N ASP A 6 12.47 -4.36 39.28
CA ASP A 6 12.27 -2.90 39.39
C ASP A 6 13.44 -1.91 39.22
N PHE A 7 13.40 -1.26 38.04
CA PHE A 7 13.13 0.17 37.85
C PHE A 7 14.00 1.20 38.61
N LEU A 8 14.78 1.96 37.84
CA LEU A 8 15.16 3.34 38.14
C LEU A 8 15.03 4.14 36.84
N LEU A 9 13.82 4.56 36.44
CA LEU A 9 13.22 5.87 36.74
C LEU A 9 14.24 7.03 36.77
N TRP A 10 14.30 7.72 35.63
CA TRP A 10 14.79 9.09 35.52
C TRP A 10 13.95 9.99 36.45
N GLY A 11 14.59 10.59 37.44
CA GLY A 11 14.00 11.59 38.32
C GLY A 11 14.75 12.91 38.22
N GLU A 12 14.07 13.94 37.74
CA GLU A 12 14.47 15.34 37.89
C GLU A 12 14.73 15.66 39.37
N PHE A 13 15.94 16.12 39.71
CA PHE A 13 16.26 16.56 41.07
C PHE A 13 16.51 18.07 41.11
N LYS A 14 15.51 18.80 41.62
CA LYS A 14 15.65 20.16 42.14
C LYS A 14 16.67 20.16 43.28
N ARG A 15 17.68 21.03 43.19
CA ARG A 15 18.74 21.18 44.22
C ARG A 15 18.18 21.71 45.55
N PRO A 16 18.76 21.25 46.68
CA PRO A 16 19.04 22.15 47.79
C PRO A 16 20.54 22.16 48.14
N HIS A 17 20.90 23.22 48.85
CA HIS A 17 22.24 23.75 49.08
C HIS A 17 23.28 22.78 49.65
N GLY A 18 24.51 22.90 49.12
CA GLY A 18 25.74 22.90 49.92
C GLY A 18 26.27 21.53 50.39
N LEU A 19 27.08 20.87 49.56
CA LEU A 19 28.37 20.25 49.90
C LEU A 19 28.89 19.43 48.70
N SER A 20 30.09 19.79 48.25
CA SER A 20 30.77 19.30 47.05
C SER A 20 31.46 17.95 47.33
N TRP A 21 30.81 16.84 46.98
CA TRP A 21 31.45 15.51 46.88
C TRP A 21 30.81 14.63 45.78
N ARG A 22 30.35 15.22 44.66
CA ARG A 22 29.72 14.47 43.55
C ARG A 22 30.30 14.77 42.16
N THR A 23 31.47 15.39 42.06
CA THR A 23 32.09 15.72 40.76
C THR A 23 33.22 14.76 40.34
N SER A 24 33.89 14.03 41.25
CA SER A 24 35.01 13.16 40.83
C SER A 24 34.60 11.81 40.23
N CYS A 25 33.58 11.11 40.75
CA CYS A 25 33.19 9.80 40.21
C CYS A 25 32.53 9.90 38.83
N TRP A 26 31.79 10.98 38.56
CA TRP A 26 31.17 11.22 37.26
C TRP A 26 32.19 11.63 36.19
N VAL A 27 33.23 12.38 36.58
CA VAL A 27 34.30 12.81 35.66
C VAL A 27 35.26 11.65 35.35
N HIS A 28 35.57 10.77 36.32
CA HIS A 28 36.36 9.56 36.04
C HIS A 28 35.62 8.56 35.15
N GLY A 29 34.34 8.29 35.42
CA GLY A 29 33.53 7.42 34.55
C GLY A 29 33.39 7.96 33.12
N GLY A 30 33.27 9.27 32.94
CA GLY A 30 33.22 9.90 31.61
C GLY A 30 34.54 9.81 30.83
N LEU A 31 35.69 9.90 31.51
CA LEU A 31 37.01 9.78 30.88
C LEU A 31 37.33 8.33 30.47
N GLU A 32 36.95 7.34 31.28
CA GLU A 32 37.11 5.92 30.97
C GLU A 32 36.23 5.50 29.79
N VAL A 33 34.98 5.93 29.76
CA VAL A 33 34.06 5.68 28.64
C VAL A 33 34.55 6.37 27.36
N GLY A 34 35.09 7.59 27.46
CA GLY A 34 35.69 8.29 26.31
C GLY A 34 36.97 7.63 25.79
N ALA A 35 37.77 6.99 26.65
CA ALA A 35 38.89 6.16 26.22
C ALA A 35 38.42 4.89 25.50
N LEU A 36 37.45 4.19 26.07
CA LEU A 36 36.87 2.98 25.47
C LEU A 36 36.29 3.24 24.08
N ARG A 37 35.58 4.37 23.87
CA ARG A 37 35.07 4.75 22.55
C ARG A 37 36.17 5.00 21.53
N ARG A 38 37.28 5.64 21.94
CA ARG A 38 38.43 5.86 21.05
C ARG A 38 39.10 4.54 20.66
N ASP A 39 39.27 3.63 21.62
CA ASP A 39 39.84 2.31 21.36
C ASP A 39 38.93 1.48 20.44
N ALA A 40 37.63 1.48 20.71
CA ALA A 40 36.63 0.82 19.87
C ALA A 40 36.61 1.38 18.43
N LEU A 41 36.71 2.69 18.27
CA LEU A 41 36.80 3.35 16.98
C LEU A 41 38.09 2.95 16.24
N SER A 42 39.22 2.89 16.95
CA SER A 42 40.48 2.40 16.36
C SER A 42 40.34 0.97 15.85
N ILE A 43 39.70 0.08 16.62
CA ILE A 43 39.43 -1.30 16.21
C ILE A 43 38.54 -1.30 14.96
N LEU A 44 37.42 -0.57 14.98
CA LEU A 44 36.50 -0.46 13.85
C LEU A 44 37.19 0.01 12.57
N MET A 45 37.97 1.10 12.63
CA MET A 45 38.64 1.66 11.46
C MET A 45 39.73 0.74 10.88
N THR A 46 40.25 -0.19 11.68
CA THR A 46 41.22 -1.19 11.20
C THR A 46 40.59 -2.51 10.77
N SER A 47 39.30 -2.71 11.05
CA SER A 47 38.56 -3.94 10.80
C SER A 47 38.23 -4.15 9.31
N GLU A 48 37.82 -5.38 9.02
CA GLU A 48 37.34 -5.85 7.72
C GLU A 48 36.08 -5.11 7.25
N LEU A 49 35.31 -4.53 8.18
CA LEU A 49 34.10 -3.77 7.88
C LEU A 49 34.39 -2.47 7.12
N VAL A 50 35.54 -1.85 7.40
CA VAL A 50 35.97 -0.57 6.79
C VAL A 50 37.01 -0.80 5.69
N ASP A 51 37.96 -1.73 5.90
CA ASP A 51 39.00 -2.05 4.93
C ASP A 51 38.73 -3.40 4.26
N SER A 52 37.82 -3.39 3.29
CA SER A 52 37.38 -4.57 2.52
C SER A 52 38.50 -5.29 1.76
N ARG A 53 39.68 -4.66 1.62
CA ARG A 53 40.90 -5.30 1.08
C ARG A 53 41.50 -6.36 2.01
N LYS A 54 41.09 -6.40 3.28
CA LYS A 54 41.54 -7.39 4.27
C LYS A 54 40.74 -8.68 4.24
N THR A 55 39.60 -8.71 3.54
CA THR A 55 38.77 -9.91 3.37
C THR A 55 39.02 -10.57 2.02
N PRO A 56 39.69 -11.74 1.95
CA PRO A 56 39.61 -12.57 0.77
C PRO A 56 38.16 -13.08 0.65
N SER A 57 37.56 -12.86 -0.52
CA SER A 57 36.15 -13.09 -0.86
C SER A 57 35.69 -14.56 -0.82
N SER A 58 36.41 -15.46 -0.13
CA SER A 58 36.14 -16.90 -0.17
C SER A 58 36.51 -17.69 1.10
N SER A 59 36.84 -17.07 2.25
CA SER A 59 37.20 -17.84 3.45
C SER A 59 36.73 -17.25 4.79
N LEU A 60 35.50 -16.78 4.85
CA LEU A 60 34.88 -16.40 6.12
C LEU A 60 34.34 -17.67 6.79
N GLY A 61 35.03 -18.14 7.82
CA GLY A 61 34.62 -19.31 8.61
C GLY A 61 33.27 -19.13 9.33
N PRO A 62 32.74 -20.17 9.98
CA PRO A 62 31.52 -20.05 10.77
C PRO A 62 31.65 -18.95 11.83
N GLY A 63 30.65 -18.06 11.91
CA GLY A 63 30.62 -16.94 12.88
C GLY A 63 31.14 -15.60 12.35
N SER A 64 31.67 -15.56 11.12
CA SER A 64 32.10 -14.33 10.43
C SER A 64 30.99 -13.28 10.30
N THR A 65 29.80 -13.67 9.84
CA THR A 65 28.64 -12.77 9.76
C THR A 65 28.30 -12.19 11.12
N GLN A 66 28.30 -13.01 12.18
CA GLN A 66 28.02 -12.54 13.54
C GLN A 66 29.09 -11.56 14.06
N TYR A 67 30.36 -11.80 13.71
CA TYR A 67 31.44 -10.87 14.00
C TYR A 67 31.25 -9.52 13.29
N LEU A 68 30.95 -9.54 11.99
CA LEU A 68 30.68 -8.32 11.21
C LEU A 68 29.46 -7.58 11.72
N LEU A 69 28.37 -8.28 12.07
CA LEU A 69 27.20 -7.68 12.70
C LEU A 69 27.52 -7.04 14.06
N SER A 70 28.42 -7.64 14.83
CA SER A 70 28.85 -7.07 16.12
C SER A 70 29.63 -5.77 15.93
N LEU A 71 30.53 -5.72 14.93
CA LEU A 71 31.22 -4.48 14.55
C LEU A 71 30.25 -3.44 14.00
N ALA A 72 29.30 -3.86 13.15
CA ALA A 72 28.30 -2.99 12.56
C ALA A 72 27.45 -2.29 13.63
N ARG A 73 27.09 -2.97 14.72
CA ARG A 73 26.37 -2.35 15.84
C ARG A 73 27.17 -1.24 16.52
N VAL A 74 28.49 -1.42 16.68
CA VAL A 74 29.34 -0.37 17.24
C VAL A 74 29.48 0.79 16.25
N ALA A 75 29.64 0.51 14.96
CA ALA A 75 29.68 1.52 13.92
C ALA A 75 28.37 2.31 13.83
N LEU A 76 27.21 1.66 13.93
CA LEU A 76 25.88 2.28 13.97
C LEU A 76 25.68 3.17 15.18
N SER A 77 26.21 2.77 16.34
CA SER A 77 26.21 3.62 17.52
C SER A 77 27.00 4.92 17.27
N ALA A 78 28.12 4.82 16.53
CA ALA A 78 28.97 5.95 16.18
C ALA A 78 28.46 6.81 15.03
N SER A 79 27.60 6.27 14.15
CA SER A 79 27.12 6.97 12.96
C SER A 79 25.66 7.44 13.04
N VAL A 80 24.77 6.61 13.59
CA VAL A 80 23.33 6.84 13.54
C VAL A 80 22.76 7.13 14.93
N GLU A 81 23.12 6.39 15.96
CA GLU A 81 22.39 6.51 17.25
C GLU A 81 22.83 7.70 18.10
N ILE A 82 24.14 7.84 18.35
CA ILE A 82 24.68 8.83 19.29
C ILE A 82 26.00 9.42 18.77
N PRO A 83 26.04 9.97 17.55
CA PRO A 83 27.28 10.42 16.90
C PRO A 83 28.03 11.49 17.70
N GLU A 84 27.33 12.33 18.47
CA GLU A 84 27.92 13.40 19.28
C GLU A 84 28.86 12.85 20.37
N LEU A 85 28.63 11.61 20.79
CA LEU A 85 29.39 10.94 21.83
C LEU A 85 30.72 10.33 21.36
N TRP A 86 30.95 10.31 20.03
CA TRP A 86 32.14 9.76 19.39
C TRP A 86 33.14 10.83 18.92
N GLY A 87 32.76 12.11 19.00
CA GLY A 87 33.70 13.24 19.01
C GLY A 87 34.34 13.61 17.66
N ASN A 88 33.85 13.08 16.54
CA ASN A 88 34.32 13.42 15.20
C ASN A 88 33.12 13.69 14.27
N PRO A 89 32.99 14.89 13.66
CA PRO A 89 31.83 15.25 12.84
C PRO A 89 31.80 14.57 11.45
N GLU A 90 32.94 14.16 10.89
CA GLU A 90 32.99 13.55 9.55
C GLU A 90 32.88 12.02 9.58
N LEU A 91 33.16 11.43 10.75
CA LEU A 91 33.17 9.98 10.97
C LEU A 91 31.79 9.31 10.81
N PRO A 92 30.66 9.90 11.27
CA PRO A 92 29.34 9.31 11.11
C PRO A 92 28.98 8.98 9.67
N GLY A 93 29.14 9.96 8.76
CA GLY A 93 28.85 9.77 7.33
C GLY A 93 29.75 8.73 6.69
N GLN A 94 31.06 8.77 6.98
CA GLN A 94 32.00 7.78 6.47
C GLN A 94 31.65 6.36 6.94
N LEU A 95 31.39 6.14 8.23
CA LEU A 95 31.03 4.81 8.74
C LEU A 95 29.73 4.31 8.11
N LEU A 96 28.71 5.18 7.99
CA LEU A 96 27.46 4.81 7.35
C LEU A 96 27.64 4.39 5.89
N GLN A 97 28.52 5.08 5.15
CA GLN A 97 28.86 4.69 3.78
C GLN A 97 29.53 3.31 3.71
N HIS A 98 30.47 3.00 4.61
CA HIS A 98 31.10 1.66 4.65
C HIS A 98 30.09 0.56 4.99
N LEU A 99 29.18 0.83 5.92
CA LEU A 99 28.11 -0.10 6.29
C LEU A 99 27.17 -0.40 5.12
N LEU A 100 26.74 0.62 4.37
CA LEU A 100 25.86 0.45 3.20
C LEU A 100 26.58 -0.19 2.01
N ALA A 101 27.89 -0.02 1.89
CA ALA A 101 28.71 -0.62 0.84
C ALA A 101 29.23 -2.03 1.20
N CYS A 102 28.90 -2.55 2.39
CA CYS A 102 29.34 -3.86 2.85
C CYS A 102 28.80 -4.99 1.94
N PRO A 103 29.63 -5.96 1.50
CA PRO A 103 29.16 -7.03 0.63
C PRO A 103 28.11 -7.95 1.30
N ASP A 104 28.18 -8.11 2.63
CA ASP A 104 27.22 -8.91 3.39
C ASP A 104 25.88 -8.18 3.50
N TYR A 105 24.81 -8.79 2.97
CA TYR A 105 23.48 -8.16 2.98
C TYR A 105 22.93 -8.03 4.41
N GLU A 106 23.32 -8.89 5.35
CA GLU A 106 22.89 -8.83 6.74
C GLU A 106 23.38 -7.55 7.43
N VAL A 107 24.60 -7.11 7.09
CA VAL A 107 25.16 -5.84 7.60
C VAL A 107 24.40 -4.65 7.02
N ARG A 108 24.14 -4.68 5.70
CA ARG A 108 23.36 -3.63 5.02
C ARG A 108 21.93 -3.58 5.56
N GLU A 109 21.28 -4.72 5.75
CA GLU A 109 19.94 -4.82 6.31
C GLU A 109 19.89 -4.24 7.73
N LEU A 110 20.79 -4.65 8.62
CA LEU A 110 20.89 -4.10 9.99
C LEU A 110 21.07 -2.58 9.97
N THR A 111 21.89 -2.09 9.03
CA THR A 111 22.16 -0.66 8.86
C THR A 111 20.90 0.09 8.43
N LEU A 112 20.18 -0.44 7.45
CA LEU A 112 18.93 0.14 6.95
C LEU A 112 17.83 0.12 8.00
N GLU A 113 17.75 -0.92 8.84
CA GLU A 113 16.81 -0.96 9.97
C GLU A 113 17.08 0.17 10.96
N GLN A 114 18.34 0.41 11.30
CA GLN A 114 18.69 1.46 12.26
C GLN A 114 18.51 2.86 11.65
N VAL A 115 18.81 3.04 10.36
CA VAL A 115 18.51 4.27 9.60
C VAL A 115 17.01 4.53 9.58
N LEU A 116 16.20 3.53 9.24
CA LEU A 116 14.74 3.65 9.21
C LEU A 116 14.19 4.03 10.58
N LYS A 117 14.66 3.39 11.65
CA LYS A 117 14.25 3.69 13.02
C LYS A 117 14.50 5.16 13.37
N ARG A 118 15.69 5.68 13.07
CA ARG A 118 16.03 7.09 13.31
C ARG A 118 15.17 8.05 12.48
N LEU A 119 14.93 7.72 11.22
CA LEU A 119 14.05 8.53 10.35
C LEU A 119 12.62 8.62 10.89
N LEU A 120 12.08 7.52 11.43
CA LEU A 120 10.74 7.50 12.01
C LEU A 120 10.67 8.22 13.37
N GLU A 121 11.75 8.21 14.15
CA GLU A 121 11.86 9.02 15.38
C GLU A 121 11.92 10.52 15.06
N GLU A 122 12.46 10.91 13.90
CA GLU A 122 12.58 12.28 13.42
C GLU A 122 11.37 12.73 12.54
N GLU A 123 10.38 11.87 12.25
CA GLU A 123 9.26 12.19 11.34
C GLU A 123 8.37 13.37 11.78
N GLU A 124 8.48 13.84 13.03
CA GLU A 124 7.82 15.08 13.47
C GLU A 124 8.45 16.35 12.86
N ASP A 125 9.71 16.29 12.41
CA ASP A 125 10.41 17.40 11.78
C ASP A 125 10.29 17.34 10.24
N VAL A 126 9.70 18.38 9.65
CA VAL A 126 9.42 18.49 8.19
C VAL A 126 10.70 18.64 7.35
N ARG A 127 11.87 18.77 7.98
CA ARG A 127 13.14 19.03 7.29
C ARG A 127 13.87 17.73 6.96
N ARG A 128 14.61 17.76 5.85
CA ARG A 128 15.57 16.71 5.51
C ARG A 128 16.51 16.48 6.70
N PRO A 129 16.77 15.21 7.08
CA PRO A 129 17.70 14.92 8.17
C PRO A 129 19.10 15.45 7.86
N GLU A 130 19.64 16.32 8.73
CA GLU A 130 20.95 16.97 8.52
C GLU A 130 22.10 15.96 8.52
N TRP A 131 21.91 14.78 9.12
CA TRP A 131 22.91 13.70 9.19
C TRP A 131 23.00 12.84 7.92
N LEU A 132 22.05 13.00 6.98
CA LEU A 132 22.00 12.26 5.71
C LEU A 132 22.56 13.08 4.55
N ASP A 133 23.86 12.88 4.30
CA ASP A 133 24.58 13.51 3.20
C ASP A 133 24.13 13.00 1.81
N GLU A 134 24.49 13.75 0.76
CA GLU A 134 24.14 13.42 -0.64
C GLU A 134 24.75 12.07 -1.08
N THR A 135 25.92 11.72 -0.54
CA THR A 135 26.62 10.45 -0.82
C THR A 135 25.89 9.24 -0.24
N THR A 136 25.31 9.36 0.94
CA THR A 136 24.50 8.29 1.53
C THR A 136 23.21 8.12 0.73
N GLN A 137 22.59 9.23 0.30
CA GLN A 137 21.43 9.20 -0.57
C GLN A 137 21.74 8.52 -1.92
N SER A 138 22.87 8.84 -2.55
CA SER A 138 23.26 8.20 -3.81
C SER A 138 23.50 6.70 -3.64
N HIS A 139 24.15 6.25 -2.55
CA HIS A 139 24.28 4.83 -2.22
C HIS A 139 22.93 4.14 -2.03
N LEU A 140 21.98 4.76 -1.32
CA LEU A 140 20.63 4.19 -1.14
C LEU A 140 19.89 4.04 -2.47
N THR A 141 19.97 5.04 -3.36
CA THR A 141 19.34 4.93 -4.70
C THR A 141 20.03 3.89 -5.57
N SER A 142 21.35 3.73 -5.47
CA SER A 142 22.08 2.66 -6.17
C SER A 142 21.68 1.28 -5.64
N LEU A 143 21.56 1.12 -4.32
CA LEU A 143 21.09 -0.12 -3.70
C LEU A 143 19.67 -0.48 -4.16
N ALA A 144 18.77 0.49 -4.33
CA ALA A 144 17.41 0.23 -4.81
C ALA A 144 17.36 -0.37 -6.23
N LEU A 145 18.40 -0.15 -7.03
CA LEU A 145 18.50 -0.61 -8.42
C LEU A 145 19.37 -1.85 -8.59
N CYS A 146 20.29 -2.10 -7.66
CA CYS A 146 21.32 -3.14 -7.79
C CYS A 146 21.29 -4.22 -6.71
N GLU A 147 20.57 -4.01 -5.60
CA GLU A 147 20.45 -5.02 -4.54
C GLU A 147 19.78 -6.29 -5.08
N THR A 148 20.39 -7.43 -4.77
CA THR A 148 19.90 -8.75 -5.18
C THR A 148 19.16 -9.47 -4.06
N HIS A 149 19.43 -9.14 -2.80
CA HIS A 149 18.78 -9.78 -1.66
C HIS A 149 17.40 -9.15 -1.38
N PRO A 150 16.28 -9.88 -1.47
CA PRO A 150 14.93 -9.31 -1.45
C PRO A 150 14.58 -8.60 -0.14
N ARG A 151 15.02 -9.14 1.00
CA ARG A 151 14.75 -8.55 2.33
C ARG A 151 15.52 -7.24 2.53
N CYS A 152 16.77 -7.19 2.08
CA CYS A 152 17.58 -5.99 2.16
C CYS A 152 17.01 -4.92 1.22
N LEU A 153 16.65 -5.31 -0.01
CA LEU A 153 16.00 -4.44 -0.98
C LEU A 153 14.70 -3.85 -0.42
N ALA A 154 13.84 -4.66 0.20
CA ALA A 154 12.61 -4.16 0.84
C ALA A 154 12.90 -3.06 1.88
N LYS A 155 13.95 -3.23 2.70
CA LYS A 155 14.39 -2.19 3.65
C LYS A 155 14.90 -0.93 2.95
N VAL A 156 15.68 -1.07 1.88
CA VAL A 156 16.14 0.09 1.06
C VAL A 156 14.94 0.87 0.54
N LEU A 157 13.97 0.20 -0.08
CA LEU A 157 12.79 0.84 -0.65
C LEU A 157 11.93 1.52 0.44
N THR A 158 11.86 0.93 1.64
CA THR A 158 11.15 1.52 2.78
C THR A 158 11.85 2.79 3.28
N VAL A 159 13.18 2.78 3.43
CA VAL A 159 13.97 3.98 3.79
C VAL A 159 13.75 5.09 2.76
N LEU A 160 13.85 4.76 1.47
CA LEU A 160 13.62 5.73 0.39
C LEU A 160 12.18 6.28 0.41
N SER A 161 11.19 5.47 0.80
CA SER A 161 9.78 5.90 0.90
C SER A 161 9.55 6.91 2.04
N VAL A 162 10.41 6.93 3.06
CA VAL A 162 10.38 7.95 4.11
C VAL A 162 11.12 9.20 3.63
N LEU A 163 12.31 9.03 3.03
CA LEU A 163 13.11 10.15 2.50
C LEU A 163 12.41 10.93 1.38
N LEU A 164 11.64 10.25 0.53
CA LEU A 164 10.91 10.88 -0.57
C LEU A 164 9.79 11.82 -0.07
N ARG A 165 9.35 11.70 1.19
CA ARG A 165 8.37 12.61 1.82
C ARG A 165 9.01 13.94 2.20
N THR A 166 10.30 13.95 2.53
CA THR A 166 11.02 15.12 3.06
C THR A 166 12.01 15.73 2.06
N SER A 167 12.37 15.00 0.99
CA SER A 167 13.37 15.44 0.02
C SER A 167 13.16 14.84 -1.37
N GLU A 168 13.63 15.54 -2.41
CA GLU A 168 13.69 14.99 -3.76
C GLU A 168 14.85 14.00 -3.89
N LEU A 169 14.57 12.85 -4.53
CA LEU A 169 15.56 11.79 -4.75
C LEU A 169 16.26 11.95 -6.11
N GLN A 170 17.59 12.02 -6.09
CA GLN A 170 18.42 11.91 -7.29
C GLN A 170 18.79 10.44 -7.52
N TRP A 171 18.26 9.85 -8.58
CA TRP A 171 18.46 8.44 -8.88
C TRP A 171 19.80 8.17 -9.57
N SER A 172 20.56 7.20 -9.07
CA SER A 172 21.81 6.78 -9.70
C SER A 172 22.03 5.27 -9.56
N ASP A 173 22.59 4.63 -10.57
CA ASP A 173 23.01 3.21 -10.51
C ASP A 173 24.47 3.06 -10.05
N GLY A 174 25.08 4.15 -9.55
CA GLY A 174 26.50 4.24 -9.20
C GLY A 174 27.43 4.60 -10.37
N VAL A 175 26.97 4.47 -11.63
CA VAL A 175 27.74 4.78 -12.83
C VAL A 175 27.13 5.95 -13.60
N ARG A 176 25.80 6.01 -13.68
CA ARG A 176 25.04 7.08 -14.32
C ARG A 176 23.91 7.57 -13.43
N THR A 177 23.54 8.82 -13.63
CA THR A 177 22.28 9.38 -13.11
C THR A 177 21.13 8.98 -14.00
N LEU A 178 20.01 8.55 -13.41
CA LEU A 178 18.78 8.17 -14.11
C LEU A 178 17.77 9.31 -14.06
N SER A 179 16.93 9.39 -15.08
CA SER A 179 15.73 10.22 -15.03
C SER A 179 14.70 9.65 -14.05
N GLN A 180 13.79 10.49 -13.55
CA GLN A 180 12.68 10.06 -12.70
C GLN A 180 11.78 9.01 -13.39
N GLU A 181 11.63 9.12 -14.71
CA GLU A 181 10.84 8.17 -15.50
C GLU A 181 11.52 6.80 -15.60
N GLU A 182 12.83 6.76 -15.90
CA GLU A 182 13.58 5.51 -15.95
C GLU A 182 13.58 4.79 -14.59
N ALA A 183 13.77 5.55 -13.50
CA ALA A 183 13.70 5.02 -12.15
C ALA A 183 12.30 4.45 -11.84
N LEU A 184 11.24 5.19 -12.18
CA LEU A 184 9.86 4.74 -11.99
C LEU A 184 9.57 3.44 -12.77
N LEU A 185 9.95 3.37 -14.05
CA LEU A 185 9.73 2.19 -14.87
C LEU A 185 10.51 0.97 -14.37
N HIS A 186 11.72 1.18 -13.85
CA HIS A 186 12.51 0.12 -13.23
C HIS A 186 11.85 -0.42 -11.97
N LEU A 187 11.43 0.48 -11.06
CA LEU A 187 10.78 0.11 -9.81
C LEU A 187 9.39 -0.51 -10.01
N LEU A 188 8.65 -0.07 -11.03
CA LEU A 188 7.40 -0.72 -11.46
C LEU A 188 7.64 -2.16 -11.89
N ALA A 189 8.64 -2.39 -12.74
CA ALA A 189 8.98 -3.74 -13.18
C ALA A 189 9.48 -4.64 -12.03
N LEU A 190 10.10 -4.05 -11.01
CA LEU A 190 10.49 -4.73 -9.78
C LEU A 190 9.25 -5.11 -8.94
N ALA A 191 8.34 -4.17 -8.72
CA ALA A 191 7.10 -4.41 -7.98
C ALA A 191 6.25 -5.52 -8.62
N GLU A 192 6.07 -5.48 -9.95
CA GLU A 192 5.36 -6.51 -10.71
C GLU A 192 5.97 -7.92 -10.54
N LYS A 193 7.30 -8.02 -10.41
CA LYS A 193 8.02 -9.29 -10.24
C LYS A 193 8.09 -9.77 -8.79
N SER A 194 7.79 -8.90 -7.84
CA SER A 194 7.98 -9.17 -6.41
C SER A 194 6.81 -9.91 -5.73
N SER A 195 5.86 -10.45 -6.51
CA SER A 195 4.61 -11.05 -6.03
C SER A 195 4.75 -12.15 -4.97
N HIS A 196 5.92 -12.81 -4.92
CA HIS A 196 6.22 -13.89 -3.96
C HIS A 196 6.83 -13.41 -2.64
N SER A 197 7.14 -12.12 -2.51
CA SER A 197 7.68 -11.53 -1.29
C SER A 197 6.77 -10.37 -0.86
N GLU A 198 6.04 -10.60 0.23
CA GLU A 198 5.08 -9.64 0.78
C GLU A 198 5.76 -8.33 1.17
N GLU A 199 6.85 -8.40 1.96
CA GLU A 199 7.61 -7.22 2.40
C GLU A 199 8.12 -6.40 1.22
N LEU A 200 8.70 -7.05 0.22
CA LEU A 200 9.22 -6.39 -0.97
C LEU A 200 8.10 -5.78 -1.82
N SER A 201 7.00 -6.52 -2.02
CA SER A 201 5.81 -6.03 -2.73
C SER A 201 5.25 -4.78 -2.07
N CYS A 202 5.09 -4.78 -0.75
CA CYS A 202 4.57 -3.65 0.02
C CYS A 202 5.50 -2.43 -0.07
N ALA A 203 6.81 -2.63 0.11
CA ALA A 203 7.79 -1.55 0.05
C ALA A 203 7.89 -0.95 -1.37
N ALA A 204 7.92 -1.80 -2.40
CA ALA A 204 7.97 -1.37 -3.79
C ALA A 204 6.69 -0.63 -4.20
N LEU A 205 5.51 -1.17 -3.86
CA LEU A 205 4.21 -0.53 -4.14
C LEU A 205 4.12 0.86 -3.49
N THR A 206 4.56 0.98 -2.24
CA THR A 206 4.56 2.25 -1.50
C THR A 206 5.45 3.29 -2.19
N LEU A 207 6.71 2.94 -2.48
CA LEU A 207 7.67 3.85 -3.07
C LEU A 207 7.24 4.31 -4.48
N VAL A 208 6.85 3.35 -5.32
CA VAL A 208 6.39 3.61 -6.69
C VAL A 208 5.18 4.55 -6.68
N SER A 209 4.24 4.34 -5.76
CA SER A 209 3.04 5.18 -5.66
C SER A 209 3.36 6.61 -5.24
N GLN A 210 4.30 6.80 -4.31
CA GLN A 210 4.78 8.14 -3.95
C GLN A 210 5.49 8.83 -5.11
N LEU A 211 6.29 8.10 -5.90
CA LEU A 211 6.93 8.65 -7.09
C LEU A 211 5.91 9.09 -8.13
N VAL A 212 4.85 8.30 -8.35
CA VAL A 212 3.73 8.68 -9.23
C VAL A 212 3.07 9.97 -8.75
N VAL A 213 2.77 10.09 -7.46
CA VAL A 213 2.16 11.32 -6.91
C VAL A 213 3.09 12.53 -7.06
N ASN A 214 4.38 12.38 -6.80
CA ASN A 214 5.35 13.45 -6.95
C ASN A 214 5.52 13.86 -8.42
N GLN A 215 5.49 12.91 -9.36
CA GLN A 215 5.50 13.21 -10.79
C GLN A 215 4.24 13.99 -11.19
N LEU A 216 3.05 13.59 -10.73
CA LEU A 216 1.81 14.30 -11.01
C LEU A 216 1.78 15.72 -10.42
N ALA A 217 2.44 15.94 -9.27
CA ALA A 217 2.53 17.26 -8.65
C ALA A 217 3.49 18.22 -9.39
N THR A 218 4.55 17.68 -9.99
CA THR A 218 5.63 18.47 -10.63
C THR A 218 5.44 18.66 -12.13
N SER A 219 4.78 17.73 -12.82
CA SER A 219 4.60 17.78 -14.27
C SER A 219 3.36 18.60 -14.65
N GLN A 220 3.55 19.74 -15.33
CA GLN A 220 2.47 20.54 -15.90
C GLN A 220 1.87 19.95 -17.20
N GLY A 221 1.68 18.62 -17.26
CA GLY A 221 0.83 18.00 -18.29
C GLY A 221 1.46 16.99 -19.25
N ASP A 222 2.69 16.52 -19.02
CA ASP A 222 3.29 15.43 -19.84
C ASP A 222 3.96 14.36 -18.96
N ALA A 223 3.24 13.91 -17.92
CA ALA A 223 3.63 12.70 -17.19
C ALA A 223 3.62 11.52 -18.16
N ALA A 224 4.64 10.66 -18.10
CA ALA A 224 4.73 9.48 -18.96
C ALA A 224 3.51 8.57 -18.78
N VAL A 225 2.54 8.70 -19.69
CA VAL A 225 1.24 8.00 -19.68
C VAL A 225 1.41 6.48 -19.53
N ALA A 226 2.54 5.93 -19.99
CA ALA A 226 2.89 4.53 -19.85
C ALA A 226 3.16 4.10 -18.39
N GLY A 227 3.90 4.89 -17.61
CA GLY A 227 4.20 4.59 -16.20
C GLY A 227 2.95 4.67 -15.34
N LEU A 228 2.11 5.69 -15.56
CA LEU A 228 0.84 5.88 -14.87
C LEU A 228 -0.14 4.72 -15.07
N ARG A 229 -0.27 4.23 -16.31
CA ARG A 229 -1.15 3.09 -16.61
C ARG A 229 -0.68 1.81 -15.91
N ARG A 230 0.61 1.47 -16.04
CA ARG A 230 1.19 0.27 -15.40
C ARG A 230 1.05 0.33 -13.88
N TRP A 231 1.25 1.51 -13.29
CA TRP A 231 1.00 1.71 -11.86
C TRP A 231 -0.46 1.43 -11.50
N GLY A 232 -1.42 1.97 -12.25
CA GLY A 232 -2.85 1.71 -12.01
C GLY A 232 -3.19 0.23 -12.07
N GLU A 233 -2.67 -0.49 -13.07
CA GLU A 233 -2.83 -1.94 -13.22
C GLU A 233 -2.21 -2.72 -12.06
N LEU A 234 -1.00 -2.34 -11.64
CA LEU A 234 -0.31 -2.92 -10.49
C LEU A 234 -1.14 -2.77 -9.21
N VAL A 235 -1.61 -1.55 -8.91
CA VAL A 235 -2.45 -1.28 -7.72
C VAL A 235 -3.72 -2.13 -7.75
N CYS A 236 -4.40 -2.21 -8.90
CA CYS A 236 -5.59 -3.04 -9.05
C CYS A 236 -5.30 -4.52 -8.76
N SER A 237 -4.18 -5.05 -9.25
CA SER A 237 -3.75 -6.44 -9.05
C SER A 237 -3.44 -6.80 -7.59
N CYS A 238 -3.18 -5.80 -6.74
CA CYS A 238 -2.88 -5.99 -5.32
C CYS A 238 -4.14 -6.03 -4.43
N CYS A 239 -5.33 -5.79 -4.99
CA CYS A 239 -6.60 -5.75 -4.24
C CYS A 239 -7.42 -7.05 -4.31
N GLY A 240 -6.94 -8.07 -5.03
CA GLY A 240 -7.67 -9.33 -5.17
C GLY A 240 -7.75 -10.13 -3.87
N GLU A 241 -8.80 -10.93 -3.71
CA GLU A 241 -9.04 -11.75 -2.50
C GLU A 241 -7.86 -12.68 -2.15
N GLU A 242 -7.20 -13.24 -3.17
CA GLU A 242 -6.05 -14.15 -3.04
C GLU A 242 -4.77 -13.48 -2.50
N ARG A 243 -4.76 -12.14 -2.40
CA ARG A 243 -3.56 -11.41 -1.96
C ARG A 243 -3.43 -11.44 -0.43
N PRO A 244 -2.19 -11.55 0.10
CA PRO A 244 -1.94 -11.43 1.54
C PRO A 244 -2.50 -10.14 2.14
N SER A 245 -2.96 -10.18 3.39
CA SER A 245 -3.59 -9.04 4.06
C SER A 245 -2.65 -7.85 4.16
N GLU A 246 -1.34 -8.07 4.33
CA GLU A 246 -0.31 -7.03 4.38
C GLU A 246 -0.24 -6.25 3.06
N VAL A 247 -0.33 -6.95 1.93
CA VAL A 247 -0.32 -6.35 0.59
C VAL A 247 -1.61 -5.57 0.36
N LYS A 248 -2.76 -6.11 0.76
CA LYS A 248 -4.05 -5.42 0.68
C LYS A 248 -4.07 -4.16 1.55
N LEU A 249 -3.52 -4.23 2.77
CA LEU A 249 -3.39 -3.11 3.70
C LEU A 249 -2.46 -2.02 3.14
N ALA A 250 -1.32 -2.39 2.57
CA ALA A 250 -0.42 -1.45 1.90
C ALA A 250 -1.11 -0.78 0.71
N THR A 251 -1.89 -1.54 -0.05
CA THR A 251 -2.65 -1.03 -1.21
C THR A 251 -3.75 -0.06 -0.79
N ALA A 252 -4.47 -0.35 0.32
CA ALA A 252 -5.43 0.57 0.91
C ALA A 252 -4.77 1.91 1.27
N LYS A 253 -3.65 1.87 2.00
CA LYS A 253 -2.89 3.08 2.37
C LYS A 253 -2.39 3.86 1.16
N VAL A 254 -1.98 3.16 0.09
CA VAL A 254 -1.60 3.78 -1.18
C VAL A 254 -2.79 4.49 -1.84
N LEU A 255 -3.96 3.84 -1.95
CA LEU A 255 -5.15 4.46 -2.52
C LEU A 255 -5.62 5.68 -1.71
N VAL A 256 -5.56 5.60 -0.38
CA VAL A 256 -5.87 6.73 0.51
C VAL A 256 -4.90 7.88 0.28
N SER A 257 -3.59 7.63 0.23
CA SER A 257 -2.60 8.69 0.01
C SER A 257 -2.69 9.33 -1.38
N CYS A 258 -3.13 8.58 -2.39
CA CYS A 258 -3.35 9.08 -3.75
C CYS A 258 -4.76 9.64 -4.01
N THR A 259 -5.64 9.71 -2.99
CA THR A 259 -7.06 10.05 -3.20
C THR A 259 -7.24 11.45 -3.83
N GLY A 260 -6.50 12.44 -3.36
CA GLY A 260 -6.59 13.82 -3.88
C GLY A 260 -5.93 14.02 -5.24
N SER A 261 -4.74 13.42 -5.44
CA SER A 261 -3.92 13.61 -6.65
C SER A 261 -4.39 12.77 -7.83
N VAL A 262 -5.04 11.62 -7.58
CA VAL A 262 -5.45 10.67 -8.62
C VAL A 262 -6.97 10.48 -8.62
N LEU A 263 -7.55 9.93 -7.56
CA LEU A 263 -8.95 9.45 -7.56
C LEU A 263 -9.98 10.58 -7.69
N SER A 264 -9.72 11.71 -7.05
CA SER A 264 -10.61 12.89 -7.01
C SER A 264 -10.07 14.06 -7.84
N SER A 265 -9.02 13.83 -8.65
CA SER A 265 -8.40 14.89 -9.44
C SER A 265 -9.35 15.37 -10.54
N PRO A 266 -9.55 16.69 -10.72
CA PRO A 266 -10.39 17.21 -11.79
C PRO A 266 -9.79 16.97 -13.18
N GLN A 267 -8.49 16.70 -13.28
CA GLN A 267 -7.77 16.51 -14.54
C GLN A 267 -7.83 15.08 -15.07
N LEU A 268 -8.30 14.13 -14.27
CA LEU A 268 -8.41 12.71 -14.63
C LEU A 268 -7.10 12.14 -15.23
N PRO A 269 -5.98 12.15 -14.48
CA PRO A 269 -4.64 11.92 -15.04
C PRO A 269 -4.43 10.53 -15.66
N LEU A 270 -5.18 9.52 -15.22
CA LEU A 270 -5.11 8.16 -15.78
C LEU A 270 -6.13 7.92 -16.91
N GLY A 271 -7.02 8.88 -17.16
CA GLY A 271 -8.24 8.68 -17.92
C GLY A 271 -9.32 7.93 -17.13
N LEU A 272 -10.53 7.91 -17.69
CA LEU A 272 -11.71 7.38 -17.02
C LEU A 272 -11.59 5.88 -16.66
N PRO A 273 -11.20 4.97 -17.57
CA PRO A 273 -11.24 3.53 -17.28
C PRO A 273 -10.31 3.14 -16.12
N ALA A 274 -9.06 3.61 -16.15
CA ALA A 274 -8.08 3.30 -15.11
C ALA A 274 -8.46 3.94 -13.76
N THR A 275 -9.00 5.16 -13.77
CA THR A 275 -9.48 5.81 -12.54
C THR A 275 -10.65 5.04 -11.93
N LEU A 276 -11.60 4.58 -12.76
CA LEU A 276 -12.71 3.75 -12.31
C LEU A 276 -12.23 2.40 -11.77
N SER A 277 -11.23 1.75 -12.38
CA SER A 277 -10.64 0.52 -11.84
C SER A 277 -10.07 0.73 -10.43
N LEU A 278 -9.37 1.84 -10.18
CA LEU A 278 -8.85 2.16 -8.85
C LEU A 278 -9.97 2.44 -7.83
N TRP A 279 -11.05 3.13 -8.24
CA TRP A 279 -12.24 3.30 -7.39
C TRP A 279 -12.89 1.96 -7.04
N ARG A 280 -12.98 1.05 -8.01
CA ARG A 280 -13.47 -0.31 -7.79
C ARG A 280 -12.60 -1.05 -6.78
N SER A 281 -11.29 -0.98 -6.95
CA SER A 281 -10.31 -1.55 -6.02
C SER A 281 -10.48 -1.01 -4.60
N LEU A 282 -10.68 0.30 -4.43
CA LEU A 282 -10.98 0.89 -3.12
C LEU A 282 -12.27 0.33 -2.51
N PHE A 283 -13.34 0.19 -3.30
CA PHE A 283 -14.60 -0.39 -2.85
C PHE A 283 -14.51 -1.88 -2.53
N THR A 284 -13.65 -2.63 -3.24
CA THR A 284 -13.32 -4.02 -2.90
C THR A 284 -12.64 -4.09 -1.53
N LEU A 285 -11.64 -3.24 -1.27
CA LEU A 285 -10.93 -3.23 0.02
C LEU A 285 -11.81 -2.78 1.19
N LEU A 286 -12.78 -1.89 0.97
CA LEU A 286 -13.78 -1.49 1.98
C LEU A 286 -14.70 -2.64 2.41
N GLN A 287 -14.75 -3.71 1.62
CA GLN A 287 -15.55 -4.91 1.84
C GLN A 287 -14.67 -6.15 2.16
N ASP A 288 -13.36 -5.97 2.37
CA ASP A 288 -12.43 -7.08 2.61
C ASP A 288 -12.66 -7.79 3.95
N GLU A 289 -12.49 -9.10 4.07
CA GLU A 289 -12.70 -9.80 5.36
C GLU A 289 -11.83 -9.25 6.52
N ASP A 290 -10.65 -8.71 6.21
CA ASP A 290 -9.75 -8.14 7.20
C ASP A 290 -10.19 -6.73 7.66
N GLN A 291 -10.45 -6.58 8.96
CA GLN A 291 -10.91 -5.32 9.56
C GLN A 291 -9.88 -4.19 9.48
N ASP A 292 -8.58 -4.51 9.54
CA ASP A 292 -7.52 -3.50 9.44
C ASP A 292 -7.44 -2.96 8.01
N VAL A 293 -7.67 -3.82 7.01
CA VAL A 293 -7.78 -3.42 5.59
C VAL A 293 -9.00 -2.52 5.37
N ARG A 294 -10.18 -2.91 5.89
CA ARG A 294 -11.40 -2.10 5.81
C ARG A 294 -11.21 -0.73 6.46
N ALA A 295 -10.64 -0.69 7.67
CA ALA A 295 -10.40 0.53 8.41
C ALA A 295 -9.43 1.46 7.66
N ALA A 296 -8.30 0.92 7.19
CA ALA A 296 -7.33 1.69 6.43
C ALA A 296 -7.90 2.20 5.10
N ALA A 297 -8.76 1.44 4.42
CA ALA A 297 -9.42 1.89 3.20
C ALA A 297 -10.40 3.03 3.50
N ALA A 298 -11.13 3.00 4.62
CA ALA A 298 -12.11 4.01 5.03
C ALA A 298 -11.51 5.40 5.29
N ASP A 299 -10.22 5.48 5.57
CA ASP A 299 -9.51 6.74 5.82
C ASP A 299 -9.52 7.70 4.62
N PHE A 300 -9.84 7.24 3.40
CA PHE A 300 -9.96 8.11 2.21
C PHE A 300 -10.97 9.27 2.39
N ILE A 301 -11.95 9.11 3.29
CA ILE A 301 -12.92 10.16 3.63
C ILE A 301 -12.33 11.20 4.55
N SER A 302 -11.49 10.76 5.48
CA SER A 302 -10.86 11.63 6.49
C SER A 302 -9.72 12.45 5.88
N THR A 303 -9.17 12.04 4.74
CA THR A 303 -8.09 12.76 4.05
C THR A 303 -8.50 14.21 3.75
N PRO A 304 -7.70 15.22 4.15
CA PRO A 304 -8.04 16.64 3.94
C PRO A 304 -8.16 17.03 2.46
N ALA A 305 -7.53 16.27 1.57
CA ALA A 305 -7.66 16.41 0.12
C ALA A 305 -8.95 15.78 -0.45
N SER A 306 -9.73 15.06 0.37
CA SER A 306 -10.99 14.48 -0.03
C SER A 306 -12.09 15.54 -0.02
N PRO A 307 -12.88 15.67 -1.09
CA PRO A 307 -14.06 16.56 -1.10
C PRO A 307 -15.14 16.13 -0.09
N LEU A 308 -14.95 15.01 0.59
CA LEU A 308 -15.80 14.50 1.68
C LEU A 308 -15.26 14.77 3.08
N SER A 309 -14.14 15.49 3.25
CA SER A 309 -13.42 15.58 4.55
C SER A 309 -14.35 15.94 5.71
N ALA A 310 -14.71 14.92 6.48
CA ALA A 310 -15.62 15.03 7.62
C ALA A 310 -14.87 15.29 8.94
N GLY A 311 -13.53 15.17 8.94
CA GLY A 311 -12.70 15.32 10.14
C GLY A 311 -12.96 14.29 11.25
N VAL A 312 -13.82 13.29 10.99
CA VAL A 312 -14.26 12.28 11.95
C VAL A 312 -14.02 10.89 11.33
N PRO A 313 -13.44 9.93 12.07
CA PRO A 313 -13.29 8.57 11.59
C PRO A 313 -14.67 7.97 11.25
N VAL A 314 -14.82 7.52 10.01
CA VAL A 314 -16.07 6.96 9.48
C VAL A 314 -15.96 5.43 9.46
N CYS A 315 -17.02 4.73 9.83
CA CYS A 315 -17.03 3.27 9.73
C CYS A 315 -17.01 2.82 8.25
N PRO A 316 -16.38 1.67 7.91
CA PRO A 316 -16.24 1.23 6.52
C PRO A 316 -17.54 1.17 5.70
N PRO A 317 -18.69 0.72 6.24
CA PRO A 317 -19.95 0.73 5.49
C PRO A 317 -20.46 2.15 5.13
N ALA A 318 -20.33 3.10 6.06
CA ALA A 318 -20.67 4.50 5.79
C ALA A 318 -19.67 5.13 4.81
N ALA A 319 -18.41 4.67 4.84
CA ALA A 319 -17.39 5.10 3.91
C ALA A 319 -17.68 4.64 2.47
N LEU A 320 -18.13 3.39 2.32
CA LEU A 320 -18.58 2.83 1.04
C LEU A 320 -19.74 3.64 0.44
N GLN A 321 -20.78 3.93 1.23
CA GLN A 321 -21.91 4.76 0.77
C GLN A 321 -21.47 6.16 0.34
N SER A 322 -20.67 6.82 1.15
CA SER A 322 -20.18 8.17 0.85
C SER A 322 -19.26 8.16 -0.39
N GLY A 323 -18.44 7.13 -0.55
CA GLY A 323 -17.54 6.93 -1.67
C GLY A 323 -18.26 6.77 -3.00
N VAL A 324 -19.30 5.94 -3.08
CA VAL A 324 -20.10 5.77 -4.31
C VAL A 324 -20.81 7.08 -4.66
N GLY A 325 -21.41 7.76 -3.68
CA GLY A 325 -22.01 9.08 -3.89
C GLY A 325 -21.00 10.13 -4.37
N LEU A 326 -19.77 10.11 -3.86
CA LEU A 326 -18.70 10.97 -4.35
C LEU A 326 -18.31 10.63 -5.79
N LEU A 327 -18.14 9.35 -6.13
CA LEU A 327 -17.80 8.93 -7.49
C LEU A 327 -18.84 9.42 -8.50
N CYS A 328 -20.13 9.33 -8.18
CA CYS A 328 -21.20 9.88 -9.03
C CYS A 328 -21.05 11.40 -9.26
N ARG A 329 -20.69 12.17 -8.22
CA ARG A 329 -20.43 13.62 -8.36
C ARG A 329 -19.16 13.90 -9.16
N LEU A 330 -18.11 13.10 -8.99
CA LEU A 330 -16.88 13.23 -9.78
C LEU A 330 -17.15 12.96 -11.27
N LEU A 331 -17.96 11.94 -11.59
CA LEU A 331 -18.39 11.67 -12.96
C LEU A 331 -19.12 12.85 -13.60
N GLN A 332 -19.95 13.57 -12.83
CA GLN A 332 -20.59 14.81 -13.27
C GLN A 332 -19.56 15.92 -13.50
N GLN A 333 -18.62 16.11 -12.55
CA GLN A 333 -17.56 17.12 -12.66
C GLN A 333 -16.63 16.88 -13.85
N TRP A 334 -16.31 15.62 -14.15
CA TRP A 334 -15.50 15.23 -15.30
C TRP A 334 -16.28 15.29 -16.63
N GLY A 335 -17.60 15.51 -16.61
CA GLY A 335 -18.44 15.45 -17.81
C GLY A 335 -18.52 14.05 -18.43
N GLN A 336 -18.27 13.00 -17.64
CA GLN A 336 -18.18 11.60 -18.10
C GLN A 336 -19.36 10.75 -17.62
N VAL A 337 -20.49 11.37 -17.27
CA VAL A 337 -21.68 10.69 -16.73
C VAL A 337 -22.14 9.51 -17.60
N PRO A 338 -22.27 9.62 -18.94
CA PRO A 338 -22.78 8.51 -19.75
C PRO A 338 -21.86 7.29 -19.73
N ALA A 339 -20.55 7.50 -19.90
CA ALA A 339 -19.55 6.42 -19.85
C ALA A 339 -19.41 5.83 -18.44
N GLY A 340 -19.45 6.69 -17.41
CA GLY A 340 -19.45 6.28 -16.01
C GLY A 340 -20.68 5.44 -15.65
N ALA A 341 -21.88 5.83 -16.08
CA ALA A 341 -23.10 5.08 -15.82
C ALA A 341 -23.06 3.66 -16.44
N VAL A 342 -22.49 3.54 -17.65
CA VAL A 342 -22.27 2.23 -18.29
C VAL A 342 -21.27 1.39 -17.52
N ALA A 343 -20.15 1.96 -17.06
CA ALA A 343 -19.16 1.26 -16.25
C ALA A 343 -19.72 0.81 -14.88
N LEU A 344 -20.49 1.67 -14.21
CA LEU A 344 -21.16 1.31 -12.95
C LEU A 344 -22.26 0.25 -13.17
N ALA A 345 -22.96 0.27 -14.31
CA ALA A 345 -23.89 -0.80 -14.68
C ALA A 345 -23.18 -2.13 -14.94
N GLN A 346 -21.96 -2.12 -15.49
CA GLN A 346 -21.11 -3.33 -15.57
C GLN A 346 -20.77 -3.86 -14.18
N TRP A 347 -20.41 -2.99 -13.24
CA TRP A 347 -20.15 -3.40 -11.85
C TRP A 347 -21.39 -3.99 -11.18
N LEU A 348 -22.57 -3.41 -11.44
CA LEU A 348 -23.85 -3.89 -10.91
C LEU A 348 -24.19 -5.28 -11.45
N LEU A 349 -23.93 -5.54 -12.74
CA LEU A 349 -24.12 -6.84 -13.36
C LEU A 349 -23.16 -7.91 -12.81
N GLY A 350 -22.03 -7.47 -12.25
CA GLY A 350 -20.91 -8.28 -11.83
C GLY A 350 -20.05 -8.73 -13.01
N ASP A 351 -18.74 -8.80 -12.80
CA ASP A 351 -17.84 -9.42 -13.78
C ASP A 351 -18.26 -10.87 -14.01
N GLY A 352 -18.01 -11.37 -15.22
CA GLY A 352 -18.43 -12.71 -15.67
C GLY A 352 -17.71 -13.88 -14.98
N ASP A 353 -17.46 -13.82 -13.67
CA ASP A 353 -16.82 -14.87 -12.85
C ASP A 353 -17.70 -16.12 -12.65
N ALA A 354 -18.74 -16.29 -13.48
CA ALA A 354 -19.42 -17.57 -13.62
C ALA A 354 -18.45 -18.71 -13.99
N ALA A 355 -17.31 -18.42 -14.64
CA ALA A 355 -16.28 -19.41 -14.97
C ALA A 355 -15.29 -19.70 -13.82
N ARG A 356 -15.07 -18.74 -12.93
CA ARG A 356 -14.11 -18.87 -11.81
C ARG A 356 -14.80 -19.48 -10.58
N GLU A 357 -16.07 -19.17 -10.37
CA GLU A 357 -16.91 -19.79 -9.34
C GLU A 357 -17.39 -21.19 -9.73
N ALA A 358 -17.58 -21.49 -11.02
CA ALA A 358 -17.84 -22.87 -11.49
C ALA A 358 -16.62 -23.80 -11.35
N ALA A 359 -15.40 -23.25 -11.33
CA ALA A 359 -14.18 -24.02 -11.09
C ALA A 359 -14.00 -24.40 -9.61
N ALA A 360 -14.63 -23.68 -8.67
CA ALA A 360 -14.68 -24.05 -7.26
C ALA A 360 -15.64 -25.24 -7.01
N ASP A 361 -16.58 -25.48 -7.93
CA ASP A 361 -17.57 -26.57 -7.89
C ASP A 361 -16.99 -27.93 -8.34
N GLU A 362 -15.77 -27.95 -8.90
CA GLU A 362 -15.06 -29.17 -9.36
C GLU A 362 -14.13 -29.77 -8.28
N ALA A 363 -14.29 -29.39 -7.01
CA ALA A 363 -13.69 -30.12 -5.89
C ALA A 363 -14.72 -31.10 -5.29
N PRO A 364 -14.83 -32.35 -5.78
CA PRO A 364 -15.70 -33.33 -5.16
C PRO A 364 -15.06 -33.83 -3.86
N GLY A 365 -15.76 -33.67 -2.74
CA GLY A 365 -15.54 -34.44 -1.53
C GLY A 365 -14.61 -33.83 -0.49
N LEU A 366 -15.16 -32.91 0.32
CA LEU A 366 -14.87 -32.92 1.75
C LEU A 366 -16.22 -33.14 2.45
N ASP A 367 -16.27 -34.18 3.28
CA ASP A 367 -17.46 -34.68 3.99
C ASP A 367 -18.36 -33.54 4.51
N GLU A 368 -19.59 -33.49 3.99
CA GLU A 368 -20.68 -32.61 4.50
C GLU A 368 -21.13 -33.00 5.93
N GLU A 369 -20.51 -34.00 6.56
CA GLU A 369 -20.88 -34.48 7.90
C GLU A 369 -20.03 -33.90 9.05
N ASP A 370 -18.92 -33.20 8.79
CA ASP A 370 -18.00 -32.76 9.86
C ASP A 370 -18.11 -31.28 10.31
N PHE A 371 -18.96 -30.47 9.66
CA PHE A 371 -19.12 -29.04 10.02
C PHE A 371 -20.55 -28.70 10.49
N LEU A 372 -21.09 -29.47 11.45
CA LEU A 372 -22.44 -29.27 12.00
C LEU A 372 -22.64 -27.97 12.82
N PHE A 373 -21.62 -27.12 12.94
CA PHE A 373 -21.68 -25.85 13.67
C PHE A 373 -20.84 -24.71 13.03
N GLU A 374 -20.80 -24.59 11.71
CA GLU A 374 -20.42 -23.30 11.11
C GLU A 374 -21.56 -22.29 11.26
N LYS A 375 -21.48 -21.49 12.33
CA LYS A 375 -22.42 -20.40 12.62
C LYS A 375 -22.21 -19.18 11.70
N GLY A 376 -21.73 -19.39 10.46
CA GLY A 376 -21.28 -18.35 9.52
C GLY A 376 -22.07 -18.26 8.20
N ASP A 377 -22.71 -19.35 7.78
CA ASP A 377 -23.15 -19.50 6.38
C ASP A 377 -24.35 -18.61 5.98
N LEU A 378 -25.16 -18.19 6.96
CA LEU A 378 -26.34 -17.36 6.74
C LEU A 378 -26.01 -15.90 6.36
N ASN A 379 -24.77 -15.43 6.54
CA ASN A 379 -24.43 -14.02 6.35
C ASN A 379 -23.48 -13.72 5.16
N LEU A 380 -23.01 -14.74 4.44
CA LEU A 380 -22.06 -14.58 3.33
C LEU A 380 -22.58 -13.64 2.22
N TRP A 381 -23.89 -13.65 1.98
CA TRP A 381 -24.52 -12.91 0.89
C TRP A 381 -25.10 -11.55 1.31
N ALA A 382 -25.08 -11.20 2.59
CA ALA A 382 -25.71 -9.98 3.09
C ALA A 382 -24.99 -8.72 2.58
N GLU A 383 -23.66 -8.67 2.67
CA GLU A 383 -22.86 -7.54 2.18
C GLU A 383 -22.96 -7.38 0.65
N PRO A 384 -22.81 -8.44 -0.18
CA PRO A 384 -23.04 -8.36 -1.62
C PRO A 384 -24.42 -7.82 -2.01
N VAL A 385 -25.48 -8.22 -1.32
CA VAL A 385 -26.84 -7.71 -1.58
C VAL A 385 -26.95 -6.22 -1.23
N GLN A 386 -26.35 -5.79 -0.12
CA GLN A 386 -26.32 -4.38 0.28
C GLN A 386 -25.54 -3.53 -0.72
N TRP A 387 -24.38 -3.99 -1.17
CA TRP A 387 -23.59 -3.35 -2.22
C TRP A 387 -24.39 -3.12 -3.50
N VAL A 388 -25.08 -4.16 -3.98
CA VAL A 388 -25.90 -4.12 -5.20
C VAL A 388 -27.02 -3.07 -5.09
N ARG A 389 -27.72 -3.02 -3.94
CA ARG A 389 -28.78 -2.02 -3.70
C ARG A 389 -28.23 -0.61 -3.60
N LEU A 390 -27.10 -0.43 -2.93
CA LEU A 390 -26.42 0.86 -2.77
C LEU A 390 -25.96 1.41 -4.12
N LEU A 391 -25.29 0.57 -4.92
CA LEU A 391 -24.84 0.92 -6.26
C LEU A 391 -26.01 1.27 -7.18
N HIS A 392 -27.06 0.44 -7.19
CA HIS A 392 -28.29 0.70 -7.97
C HIS A 392 -28.95 2.03 -7.59
N GLY A 393 -29.05 2.34 -6.29
CA GLY A 393 -29.65 3.59 -5.82
C GLY A 393 -28.88 4.82 -6.30
N HIS A 394 -27.56 4.83 -6.16
CA HIS A 394 -26.71 5.93 -6.63
C HIS A 394 -26.69 6.04 -8.16
N LEU A 395 -26.60 4.91 -8.86
CA LEU A 395 -26.63 4.87 -10.32
C LEU A 395 -27.97 5.35 -10.87
N GLY A 396 -29.08 4.97 -10.24
CA GLY A 396 -30.42 5.46 -10.60
C GLY A 396 -30.52 6.98 -10.51
N SER A 397 -30.04 7.57 -9.42
CA SER A 397 -29.98 9.03 -9.25
C SER A 397 -29.07 9.70 -10.30
N LEU A 398 -27.94 9.09 -10.65
CA LEU A 398 -27.04 9.58 -11.68
C LEU A 398 -27.73 9.62 -13.07
N VAL A 399 -28.49 8.58 -13.42
CA VAL A 399 -29.24 8.51 -14.68
C VAL A 399 -30.36 9.54 -14.75
N GLU A 400 -31.04 9.80 -13.62
CA GLU A 400 -32.05 10.86 -13.54
C GLU A 400 -31.45 12.25 -13.83
N THR A 401 -30.24 12.54 -13.34
CA THR A 401 -29.56 13.81 -13.66
C THR A 401 -29.22 13.93 -15.14
N LEU A 402 -28.83 12.82 -15.77
CA LEU A 402 -28.55 12.73 -17.21
C LEU A 402 -29.76 13.06 -18.09
N SER A 403 -30.96 12.75 -17.59
CA SER A 403 -32.23 13.01 -18.30
C SER A 403 -32.52 14.50 -18.49
N GLN A 404 -31.92 15.33 -17.64
CA GLN A 404 -32.18 16.77 -17.58
C GLN A 404 -31.16 17.54 -18.46
N ASP A 405 -29.94 17.02 -18.59
CA ASP A 405 -28.86 17.58 -19.40
C ASP A 405 -28.78 16.87 -20.77
N SER A 406 -29.66 17.25 -21.69
CA SER A 406 -29.80 16.60 -23.00
C SER A 406 -28.62 16.89 -23.96
N GLY A 407 -27.56 16.09 -23.84
CA GLY A 407 -26.51 15.92 -24.85
C GLY A 407 -26.61 14.53 -25.50
N GLY A 408 -26.82 14.47 -26.82
CA GLY A 408 -27.03 13.22 -27.55
C GLY A 408 -25.90 12.20 -27.35
N ALA A 409 -26.26 10.96 -27.04
CA ALA A 409 -25.31 9.87 -26.85
C ALA A 409 -24.60 9.48 -28.17
N GLY A 410 -23.29 9.26 -28.12
CA GLY A 410 -22.53 8.77 -29.27
C GLY A 410 -22.85 7.29 -29.60
N PRO A 411 -22.60 6.86 -30.85
CA PRO A 411 -22.93 5.51 -31.33
C PRO A 411 -22.19 4.39 -30.59
N GLU A 412 -20.99 4.66 -30.08
CA GLU A 412 -20.20 3.70 -29.29
C GLU A 412 -20.88 3.36 -27.95
N LEU A 413 -21.42 4.38 -27.28
CA LEU A 413 -22.14 4.22 -26.03
C LEU A 413 -23.45 3.45 -26.22
N GLU A 414 -24.14 3.67 -27.33
CA GLU A 414 -25.32 2.88 -27.69
C GLU A 414 -24.99 1.40 -27.88
N GLN A 415 -23.88 1.11 -28.56
CA GLN A 415 -23.42 -0.26 -28.73
C GLN A 415 -23.09 -0.91 -27.38
N GLN A 416 -22.39 -0.20 -26.49
CA GLN A 416 -22.08 -0.69 -25.14
C GLN A 416 -23.35 -0.97 -24.32
N VAL A 417 -24.32 -0.05 -24.33
CA VAL A 417 -25.62 -0.25 -23.66
C VAL A 417 -26.37 -1.46 -24.22
N ARG A 418 -26.40 -1.62 -25.55
CA ARG A 418 -27.04 -2.80 -26.18
C ARG A 418 -26.37 -4.10 -25.76
N THR A 419 -25.05 -4.17 -25.84
CA THR A 419 -24.28 -5.36 -25.43
C THR A 419 -24.54 -5.72 -23.97
N LEU A 420 -24.50 -4.73 -23.07
CA LEU A 420 -24.81 -4.92 -21.65
C LEU A 420 -26.23 -5.39 -21.39
N THR A 421 -27.20 -4.87 -22.15
CA THR A 421 -28.59 -5.28 -22.00
C THR A 421 -28.75 -6.75 -22.39
N CYS A 422 -28.18 -7.17 -23.52
CA CYS A 422 -28.22 -8.57 -23.94
C CYS A 422 -27.57 -9.50 -22.91
N GLN A 423 -26.45 -9.08 -22.29
CA GLN A 423 -25.82 -9.85 -21.22
C GLN A 423 -26.70 -9.95 -19.97
N ALA A 424 -27.34 -8.85 -19.58
CA ALA A 424 -28.24 -8.82 -18.43
C ALA A 424 -29.51 -9.65 -18.67
N GLU A 425 -30.13 -9.57 -19.86
CA GLU A 425 -31.26 -10.43 -20.26
C GLU A 425 -30.88 -11.91 -20.21
N ALA A 426 -29.72 -12.27 -20.75
CA ALA A 426 -29.23 -13.65 -20.71
C ALA A 426 -29.02 -14.15 -19.27
N LYS A 427 -28.41 -13.33 -18.40
CA LYS A 427 -28.20 -13.65 -16.98
C LYS A 427 -29.51 -13.75 -16.20
N VAL A 428 -30.51 -12.90 -16.48
CA VAL A 428 -31.85 -13.00 -15.86
C VAL A 428 -32.49 -14.34 -16.24
N LEU A 429 -32.50 -14.68 -17.53
CA LEU A 429 -33.10 -15.93 -18.00
C LEU A 429 -32.39 -17.16 -17.44
N SER A 430 -31.05 -17.19 -17.47
CA SER A 430 -30.28 -18.34 -16.98
C SER A 430 -30.42 -18.52 -15.47
N SER A 431 -30.38 -17.43 -14.69
CA SER A 431 -30.56 -17.49 -13.24
C SER A 431 -31.98 -17.90 -12.86
N GLN A 432 -33.00 -17.44 -13.60
CA GLN A 432 -34.38 -17.85 -13.37
C GLN A 432 -34.58 -19.34 -13.65
N GLN A 433 -34.06 -19.84 -14.77
CA GLN A 433 -34.13 -21.27 -15.10
C GLN A 433 -33.42 -22.14 -14.05
N ALA A 434 -32.26 -21.68 -13.55
CA ALA A 434 -31.54 -22.36 -12.48
C ALA A 434 -32.34 -22.36 -11.16
N LEU A 435 -32.97 -21.24 -10.79
CA LEU A 435 -33.85 -21.16 -9.61
C LEU A 435 -35.05 -22.10 -9.71
N GLU A 436 -35.66 -22.21 -10.90
CA GLU A 436 -36.80 -23.11 -11.16
C GLU A 436 -36.40 -24.60 -11.15
N ALA A 437 -35.12 -24.91 -11.38
CA ALA A 437 -34.58 -26.27 -11.37
C ALA A 437 -34.20 -26.76 -9.96
N LEU A 438 -34.16 -25.88 -8.96
CA LEU A 438 -33.84 -26.24 -7.57
C LEU A 438 -34.94 -27.15 -6.96
N PRO A 439 -34.58 -28.01 -5.98
CA PRO A 439 -35.54 -28.84 -5.28
C PRO A 439 -36.59 -28.03 -4.50
N GLU A 440 -37.68 -28.68 -4.09
CA GLU A 440 -38.72 -28.02 -3.28
C GLU A 440 -38.15 -27.46 -1.97
N LEU A 441 -38.58 -26.25 -1.60
CA LEU A 441 -38.09 -25.50 -0.44
C LEU A 441 -36.56 -25.28 -0.45
N PRO A 442 -36.01 -24.72 -1.55
CA PRO A 442 -34.57 -24.60 -1.73
C PRO A 442 -33.90 -23.66 -0.72
N GLN A 443 -34.67 -22.77 -0.09
CA GLN A 443 -34.18 -21.94 1.01
C GLN A 443 -33.77 -22.73 2.27
N PHE A 444 -34.11 -24.02 2.34
CA PHE A 444 -33.72 -24.91 3.44
C PHE A 444 -32.87 -26.09 2.99
N SER A 445 -33.09 -26.61 1.78
CA SER A 445 -32.33 -27.76 1.25
C SER A 445 -31.04 -27.38 0.53
N CYS A 446 -30.99 -26.21 -0.10
CA CYS A 446 -29.88 -25.73 -0.93
C CYS A 446 -29.63 -24.23 -0.68
N THR A 447 -29.59 -23.82 0.59
CA THR A 447 -29.62 -22.41 1.02
C THR A 447 -28.54 -21.54 0.36
N MET A 448 -27.32 -22.07 0.21
CA MET A 448 -26.19 -21.37 -0.40
C MET A 448 -26.41 -21.12 -1.89
N GLU A 449 -26.72 -22.17 -2.64
CA GLU A 449 -26.98 -22.09 -4.09
C GLU A 449 -28.19 -21.19 -4.39
N HIS A 450 -29.26 -21.34 -3.62
CA HIS A 450 -30.45 -20.50 -3.72
C HIS A 450 -30.13 -19.01 -3.48
N SER A 451 -29.36 -18.69 -2.44
CA SER A 451 -28.97 -17.30 -2.13
C SER A 451 -28.06 -16.69 -3.20
N ARG A 452 -27.12 -17.48 -3.73
CA ARG A 452 -26.24 -17.09 -4.84
C ARG A 452 -27.04 -16.78 -6.11
N LEU A 453 -27.94 -17.68 -6.50
CA LEU A 453 -28.78 -17.51 -7.69
C LEU A 453 -29.73 -16.32 -7.57
N LEU A 454 -30.31 -16.08 -6.38
CA LEU A 454 -31.11 -14.88 -6.11
C LEU A 454 -30.28 -13.59 -6.25
N LEU A 455 -29.05 -13.56 -5.75
CA LEU A 455 -28.15 -12.42 -5.92
C LEU A 455 -27.85 -12.15 -7.40
N TRP A 456 -27.50 -13.18 -8.17
CA TRP A 456 -27.24 -13.05 -9.61
C TRP A 456 -28.47 -12.55 -10.36
N HIS A 457 -29.64 -13.11 -10.08
CA HIS A 457 -30.91 -12.68 -10.67
C HIS A 457 -31.21 -11.22 -10.33
N GLN A 458 -31.02 -10.82 -9.06
CA GLN A 458 -31.23 -9.45 -8.61
C GLN A 458 -30.25 -8.47 -9.29
N ARG A 459 -28.96 -8.80 -9.38
CA ARG A 459 -27.94 -8.01 -10.09
C ARG A 459 -28.34 -7.75 -11.54
N ALA A 460 -28.71 -8.81 -12.25
CA ALA A 460 -29.10 -8.72 -13.65
C ALA A 460 -30.39 -7.90 -13.84
N SER A 461 -31.39 -8.12 -12.99
CA SER A 461 -32.66 -7.38 -13.03
C SER A 461 -32.49 -5.88 -12.75
N LEU A 462 -31.72 -5.52 -11.71
CA LEU A 462 -31.44 -4.12 -11.39
C LEU A 462 -30.58 -3.43 -12.48
N THR A 463 -29.70 -4.20 -13.14
CA THR A 463 -28.94 -3.70 -14.28
C THR A 463 -29.88 -3.36 -15.45
N LEU A 464 -30.84 -4.23 -15.79
CA LEU A 464 -31.82 -3.95 -16.84
C LEU A 464 -32.64 -2.69 -16.54
N ASP A 465 -33.14 -2.55 -15.32
CA ASP A 465 -33.90 -1.37 -14.89
C ASP A 465 -33.11 -0.06 -15.10
N VAL A 466 -31.81 -0.04 -14.78
CA VAL A 466 -30.95 1.13 -15.03
C VAL A 466 -30.71 1.36 -16.53
N LEU A 467 -30.44 0.29 -17.29
CA LEU A 467 -30.17 0.40 -18.73
C LEU A 467 -31.41 0.86 -19.52
N GLU A 468 -32.60 0.45 -19.09
CA GLU A 468 -33.87 0.93 -19.65
C GLU A 468 -34.05 2.42 -19.40
N ARG A 469 -33.79 2.88 -18.17
CA ARG A 469 -33.77 4.32 -17.86
C ARG A 469 -32.77 5.07 -18.74
N LEU A 470 -31.52 4.59 -18.85
CA LEU A 470 -30.49 5.19 -19.72
C LEU A 470 -30.89 5.28 -21.20
N ARG A 471 -31.80 4.43 -21.69
CA ARG A 471 -32.35 4.48 -23.05
C ARG A 471 -33.49 5.49 -23.17
N GLN A 472 -34.32 5.62 -22.14
CA GLN A 472 -35.48 6.53 -22.12
C GLN A 472 -35.07 8.01 -21.98
N THR A 473 -33.88 8.26 -21.42
CA THR A 473 -33.36 9.60 -21.15
C THR A 473 -32.63 10.22 -22.35
N ARG A 474 -32.70 9.59 -23.53
CA ARG A 474 -31.98 9.96 -24.74
C ARG A 474 -32.92 10.42 -25.85
#